data_AF-A0A953Y165-F1
#
_entry.id   AF-A0A953Y165-F1
#
_cell.length_a   1.000
_cell.length_b   1.000
_cell.length_c   1.000
_cell.angle_alpha   90.00
_cell.angle_beta   90.00
_cell.angle_gamma   90.00
#
_symmetry.space_group_name_H-M   'P 1'
#
loop_
_entity.id
_entity.type
_entity.pdbx_description
1 polymer ?
#
loop_
_entity_poly.entity_id
_entity_poly.type
_entity_poly.pdbx_seq_one_letter_code
_entity_poly.pdbx_strand_id
1 'polypeptide(L)'
;MTWSPWLRLADRNFWYIEQVMWHPICFQFALDAPHVPQGETLTPLYTGVAANEHVLFEACEARASGLEPRWRPELDAGKVLYYRSQARPELSAVEALRDALLAESTPAWNAAGDDWAPA
;
A
#
# COMPACT_ATOMS: atom_id res chain seq x y z
N MET A 1 12.98 9.08 10.00
CA MET A 1 11.59 8.65 9.70
C MET A 1 11.60 7.15 9.49
N THR A 2 10.91 6.40 10.33
CA THR A 2 10.73 4.94 10.22
C THR A 2 9.45 4.63 9.45
N TRP A 3 9.28 3.39 9.01
CA TRP A 3 7.99 2.92 8.49
C TRP A 3 6.91 3.00 9.56
N SER A 4 5.67 3.27 9.14
CA SER A 4 4.50 2.98 9.97
C SER A 4 4.43 1.47 10.26
N PRO A 5 3.74 1.05 11.33
CA PRO A 5 3.32 -0.34 11.43
C PRO A 5 2.47 -0.72 10.22
N TRP A 6 2.34 -2.03 9.97
CA TRP A 6 1.34 -2.54 9.05
C TRP A 6 -0.05 -2.30 9.64
N LEU A 7 -0.89 -1.62 8.86
CA LEU A 7 -2.26 -1.27 9.21
C LEU A 7 -3.20 -1.98 8.23
N ARG A 8 -4.37 -2.38 8.72
CA ARG A 8 -5.42 -2.88 7.83
C ARG A 8 -5.96 -1.72 7.03
N LEU A 9 -6.07 -1.90 5.72
CA LEU A 9 -6.69 -0.94 4.82
C LEU A 9 -8.09 -1.39 4.44
N ALA A 10 -8.26 -2.66 4.06
CA ALA A 10 -9.56 -3.20 3.67
C ALA A 10 -9.70 -4.70 3.97
N ASP A 11 -10.92 -5.12 4.30
CA ASP A 11 -11.36 -6.51 4.24
C ASP A 11 -12.70 -6.59 3.51
N ARG A 12 -12.89 -7.54 2.58
CA ARG A 12 -14.13 -7.69 1.79
C ARG A 12 -14.76 -6.35 1.32
N ASN A 13 -15.73 -5.82 2.07
CA ASN A 13 -16.47 -4.58 1.81
C ASN A 13 -16.25 -3.49 2.88
N PHE A 14 -15.38 -3.71 3.87
CA PHE A 14 -15.04 -2.76 4.92
C PHE A 14 -13.69 -2.10 4.64
N TRP A 15 -13.66 -0.77 4.83
CA TRP A 15 -12.47 0.05 4.75
C TRP A 15 -12.12 0.59 6.14
N TYR A 16 -10.84 0.52 6.50
CA TYR A 16 -10.32 0.89 7.80
C TYR A 16 -9.48 2.17 7.67
N ILE A 17 -10.15 3.32 7.52
CA ILE A 17 -9.50 4.63 7.42
C ILE A 17 -9.59 5.30 8.79
N GLU A 18 -8.57 5.08 9.63
CA GLU A 18 -8.58 5.63 11.00
C GLU A 18 -7.77 6.93 11.13
N GLN A 19 -6.67 7.06 10.39
CA GLN A 19 -5.80 8.25 10.41
C GLN A 19 -5.15 8.45 9.04
N VAL A 20 -5.02 9.71 8.63
CA VAL A 20 -4.54 10.09 7.30
C VAL A 20 -3.46 11.15 7.43
N MET A 21 -2.24 10.85 6.98
CA MET A 21 -1.16 11.81 6.83
C MET A 21 -1.36 12.64 5.57
N TRP A 22 -1.14 13.96 5.67
CA TRP A 22 -1.22 14.92 4.56
C TRP A 22 0.15 15.24 3.93
N HIS A 23 1.12 14.34 4.08
CA HIS A 23 2.46 14.46 3.51
C HIS A 23 2.68 13.41 2.41
N PRO A 24 3.57 13.65 1.44
CA PRO A 24 3.98 12.63 0.48
C PRO A 24 4.46 11.36 1.17
N ILE A 25 4.04 10.21 0.66
CA ILE A 25 4.37 8.90 1.22
C ILE A 25 4.95 7.96 0.16
N CYS A 26 5.96 7.20 0.56
CA CYS A 26 6.21 5.90 -0.04
C CYS A 26 5.35 4.89 0.72
N PHE A 27 4.60 4.04 0.02
CA PHE A 27 3.74 3.06 0.66
C PHE A 27 4.00 1.66 0.13
N GLN A 28 3.60 0.67 0.91
CA GLN A 28 3.62 -0.73 0.53
C GLN A 28 2.30 -1.39 0.81
N PHE A 29 1.91 -2.33 -0.06
CA PHE A 29 0.77 -3.21 0.16
C PHE A 29 1.21 -4.64 0.44
N ALA A 30 0.40 -5.32 1.25
CA ALA A 30 0.49 -6.75 1.47
C ALA A 30 -0.92 -7.35 1.60
N LEU A 31 -1.06 -8.64 1.32
CA LEU A 31 -2.29 -9.39 1.53
C LEU A 31 -2.00 -10.59 2.41
N ASP A 32 -2.79 -10.75 3.46
CA ASP A 32 -2.64 -11.88 4.37
C ASP A 32 -3.99 -12.25 5.04
N ALA A 33 -3.98 -13.30 5.84
CA ALA A 33 -5.11 -13.67 6.68
C ALA A 33 -5.47 -12.54 7.67
N PRO A 34 -6.72 -12.47 8.16
CA PRO A 34 -7.14 -11.40 9.07
C PRO A 34 -6.35 -11.33 10.38
N HIS A 35 -5.82 -12.46 10.86
CA HIS A 35 -5.21 -12.57 12.19
C HIS A 35 -3.68 -12.58 12.15
N VAL A 36 -3.07 -11.71 11.34
CA VAL A 36 -1.62 -11.47 11.43
C VAL A 36 -1.29 -10.90 12.82
N PRO A 37 -0.43 -11.55 13.62
CA PRO A 37 0.01 -11.03 14.90
C PRO A 37 0.67 -9.65 14.76
N GLN A 38 0.40 -8.74 15.70
CA GLN A 38 1.11 -7.47 15.76
C GLN A 38 2.62 -7.72 15.88
N GLY A 39 3.41 -7.15 14.96
CA GLY A 39 4.86 -7.29 14.92
C GLY A 39 5.39 -8.31 13.91
N GLU A 40 4.53 -9.08 13.24
CA GLU A 40 4.97 -9.87 12.08
C GLU A 40 5.29 -8.97 10.88
N THR A 41 6.37 -9.33 10.18
CA THR A 41 6.77 -8.64 8.95
C THR A 41 6.01 -9.26 7.79
N LEU A 42 4.99 -8.56 7.31
CA LEU A 42 4.31 -8.92 6.07
C LEU A 42 5.26 -8.76 4.88
N THR A 43 5.12 -9.67 3.92
CA THR A 43 5.86 -9.59 2.66
C THR A 43 5.20 -8.54 1.75
N PRO A 44 5.92 -7.47 1.37
CA PRO A 44 5.38 -6.49 0.44
C PRO A 44 5.07 -7.14 -0.91
N LEU A 45 3.86 -6.90 -1.42
CA LEU A 45 3.45 -7.28 -2.76
C LEU A 45 3.58 -6.13 -3.75
N TYR A 46 3.52 -4.89 -3.25
CA TYR A 46 3.69 -3.68 -4.04
C TYR A 46 4.38 -2.58 -3.22
N THR A 47 5.18 -1.75 -3.89
CA THR A 47 5.74 -0.50 -3.38
C THR A 47 5.40 0.64 -4.34
N GLY A 48 4.83 1.72 -3.82
CA GLY A 48 4.38 2.85 -4.61
C GLY A 48 4.57 4.19 -3.92
N VAL A 49 4.12 5.25 -4.60
CA VAL A 49 4.20 6.63 -4.12
C VAL A 49 2.83 7.28 -4.20
N ALA A 50 2.49 8.09 -3.22
CA ALA A 50 1.29 8.89 -3.24
C ALA A 50 1.56 10.30 -2.73
N ALA A 51 0.79 11.27 -3.24
CA ALA A 51 0.84 12.65 -2.78
C ALA A 51 0.57 12.78 -1.27
N ASN A 52 -0.27 11.89 -0.74
CA ASN A 52 -0.52 11.67 0.67
C ASN A 52 -1.38 10.40 0.87
N GLU A 53 -1.64 10.03 2.13
CA GLU A 53 -2.47 8.86 2.47
C GLU A 53 -3.93 9.04 2.04
N HIS A 54 -4.43 10.28 1.97
CA HIS A 54 -5.80 10.55 1.56
C HIS A 54 -6.02 10.18 0.10
N VAL A 55 -5.14 10.64 -0.79
CA VAL A 55 -5.18 10.29 -2.22
C VAL A 55 -5.03 8.78 -2.43
N LEU A 56 -4.16 8.13 -1.63
CA LEU A 56 -4.02 6.68 -1.64
C LEU A 56 -5.37 6.00 -1.34
N PHE A 57 -5.98 6.33 -0.19
CA PHE A 57 -7.19 5.67 0.26
C PHE A 57 -8.41 5.99 -0.60
N GLU A 58 -8.55 7.23 -1.09
CA GLU A 58 -9.62 7.59 -2.03
C GLU A 58 -9.53 6.77 -3.32
N ALA A 59 -8.34 6.64 -3.92
CA ALA A 59 -8.17 5.85 -5.14
C ALA A 59 -8.43 4.36 -4.90
N CYS A 60 -8.02 3.85 -3.73
CA CYS A 60 -8.30 2.50 -3.27
C CYS A 60 -9.81 2.24 -3.13
N GLU A 61 -10.51 3.11 -2.39
CA GLU A 61 -11.94 2.99 -2.12
C GLU A 61 -12.78 3.16 -3.39
N ALA A 62 -12.45 4.15 -4.22
CA ALA A 62 -13.10 4.40 -5.50
C ALA A 62 -12.84 3.32 -6.56
N ARG A 63 -11.99 2.31 -6.26
CA ARG A 63 -11.57 1.27 -7.21
C ARG A 63 -10.90 1.85 -8.46
N ALA A 64 -10.25 3.00 -8.29
CA ALA A 64 -9.59 3.76 -9.34
C ALA A 64 -8.11 3.39 -9.51
N SER A 65 -7.65 2.34 -8.81
CA SER A 65 -6.28 1.84 -8.88
C SER A 65 -6.16 0.71 -9.90
N GLY A 66 -5.10 0.73 -10.71
CA GLY A 66 -4.70 -0.40 -11.56
C GLY A 66 -4.40 -1.70 -10.79
N LEU A 67 -4.25 -1.63 -9.46
CA LEU A 67 -4.05 -2.79 -8.59
C LEU A 67 -5.37 -3.47 -8.17
N GLU A 68 -6.52 -2.89 -8.50
CA GLU A 68 -7.82 -3.44 -8.07
C GLU A 68 -8.07 -4.90 -8.51
N PRO A 69 -7.69 -5.31 -9.72
CA PRO A 69 -7.83 -6.71 -10.13
C PRO A 69 -6.96 -7.69 -9.32
N ARG A 70 -5.90 -7.22 -8.63
CA ARG A 70 -5.00 -8.07 -7.84
C ARG A 70 -5.56 -8.39 -6.47
N TRP A 71 -6.04 -7.37 -5.76
CA TRP A 71 -6.41 -7.51 -4.36
C TRP A 71 -7.88 -7.91 -4.15
N ARG A 72 -8.76 -7.67 -5.12
CA ARG A 72 -10.22 -7.82 -4.94
C ARG A 72 -10.61 -9.29 -4.80
N PRO A 73 -10.14 -10.20 -5.68
CA PRO A 73 -10.44 -11.63 -5.51
C PRO A 73 -9.92 -12.18 -4.17
N GLU A 74 -8.81 -11.63 -3.68
CA GLU A 74 -8.18 -12.03 -2.42
C GLU A 74 -8.98 -11.52 -1.21
N LEU A 75 -9.50 -10.30 -1.27
CA LEU A 75 -10.46 -9.77 -0.29
C LEU A 75 -11.74 -10.61 -0.26
N ASP A 76 -12.26 -11.00 -1.42
CA ASP A 76 -13.45 -11.85 -1.55
C ASP A 76 -13.20 -13.26 -0.97
N ALA A 77 -11.98 -13.77 -1.12
CA ALA A 77 -11.51 -15.00 -0.48
C ALA A 77 -11.31 -14.88 1.04
N GLY A 78 -11.49 -13.68 1.61
CA GLY A 78 -11.39 -13.42 3.04
C GLY A 78 -10.00 -13.03 3.54
N LYS A 79 -9.07 -12.68 2.64
CA LYS A 79 -7.83 -12.00 3.04
C LYS A 79 -8.11 -10.54 3.39
N VAL A 80 -7.15 -9.96 4.07
CA VAL A 80 -7.11 -8.54 4.43
C VAL A 80 -5.98 -7.89 3.67
N LEU A 81 -6.29 -6.74 3.12
CA LEU A 81 -5.31 -5.84 2.55
C LEU A 81 -4.72 -5.00 3.65
N TYR A 82 -3.40 -5.09 3.76
CA TYR A 82 -2.59 -4.28 4.66
C TYR A 82 -1.83 -3.23 3.88
N TYR A 83 -1.59 -2.09 4.53
CA TYR A 83 -0.70 -1.06 4.04
C TYR A 83 0.28 -0.62 5.13
N ARG A 84 1.42 -0.11 4.70
CA ARG A 84 2.29 0.71 5.54
C ARG A 84 2.85 1.85 4.71
N SER A 85 3.23 2.93 5.36
CA SER A 85 3.72 4.13 4.70
C SER A 85 4.96 4.66 5.40
N GLN A 86 5.75 5.40 4.64
CA GLN A 86 6.88 6.18 5.14
C GLN A 86 6.80 7.57 4.51
N ALA A 87 6.45 8.55 5.33
CA ALA A 87 6.37 9.93 4.90
C ALA A 87 7.76 10.52 4.59
N ARG A 88 7.79 11.46 3.65
CA ARG A 88 8.93 12.35 3.39
C ARG A 88 8.44 13.77 3.15
N PRO A 89 9.31 14.79 3.34
CA PRO A 89 8.93 16.18 3.13
C PRO A 89 8.51 16.51 1.68
N GLU A 90 9.09 15.81 0.70
CA GLU A 90 8.92 16.11 -0.72
C GLU A 90 8.65 14.84 -1.53
N LEU A 91 7.91 14.98 -2.62
CA LEU A 91 7.58 13.87 -3.52
C LEU A 91 8.83 13.26 -4.16
N SER A 92 9.82 14.07 -4.53
CA SER A 92 11.11 13.62 -5.05
C SER A 92 11.85 12.67 -4.09
N ALA A 93 11.79 12.96 -2.78
CA ALA A 93 12.39 12.14 -1.73
C ALA A 93 11.63 10.83 -1.51
N VAL A 94 10.32 10.83 -1.76
CA VAL A 94 9.48 9.63 -1.77
C VAL A 94 9.81 8.74 -2.97
N GLU A 95 9.95 9.32 -4.16
CA GLU A 95 10.29 8.61 -5.40
C GLU A 95 11.68 7.96 -5.31
N ALA A 96 12.68 8.71 -4.82
CA ALA A 96 14.01 8.17 -4.58
C ALA A 96 14.00 7.00 -3.59
N LEU A 97 13.15 7.06 -2.55
CA LEU A 97 12.97 5.97 -1.60
C LEU A 97 12.31 4.74 -2.27
N ARG A 98 11.26 4.93 -3.08
CA ARG A 98 10.65 3.84 -3.86
C ARG A 98 11.70 3.16 -4.73
N ASP A 99 12.46 3.93 -5.49
CA ASP A 99 13.43 3.39 -6.45
C ASP A 99 14.54 2.62 -5.75
N ALA A 100 15.03 3.12 -4.61
CA ALA A 100 15.98 2.40 -3.77
C ALA A 100 15.42 1.05 -3.27
N LEU A 101 14.18 1.03 -2.78
CA LEU A 101 13.53 -0.20 -2.31
C LEU A 101 13.33 -1.21 -3.44
N LEU A 102 12.87 -0.75 -4.61
CA LEU A 102 12.66 -1.61 -5.78
C LEU A 102 13.96 -2.20 -6.33
N ALA A 103 15.08 -1.48 -6.17
CA ALA A 103 16.41 -1.97 -6.53
C ALA A 103 16.94 -3.05 -5.57
N GLU A 104 16.58 -2.97 -4.27
CA GLU A 104 16.94 -3.98 -3.27
C GLU A 104 16.09 -5.25 -3.41
N SER A 105 14.79 -5.09 -3.59
CA SER A 105 13.84 -6.18 -3.75
C SER A 105 12.63 -5.69 -4.53
N THR A 106 12.33 -6.36 -5.65
CA THR A 106 11.17 -6.01 -6.47
C THR A 106 9.96 -6.84 -6.04
N PRO A 107 8.92 -6.23 -5.43
CA PRO A 107 7.71 -6.94 -5.05
C PRO A 107 6.97 -7.54 -6.26
N ALA A 108 6.19 -8.59 -6.02
CA ALA A 108 5.57 -9.38 -7.09
C ALA A 108 4.69 -8.55 -8.04
N TRP A 109 3.92 -7.58 -7.54
CA TRP A 109 3.05 -6.75 -8.37
C TRP A 109 3.85 -5.69 -9.13
N ASN A 110 4.90 -5.12 -8.53
CA ASN A 110 5.83 -4.25 -9.26
C ASN A 110 6.53 -5.01 -10.40
N ALA A 111 6.97 -6.24 -10.15
CA ALA A 111 7.64 -7.08 -11.15
C ALA A 111 6.71 -7.48 -12.31
N ALA A 112 5.40 -7.54 -12.07
CA ALA A 112 4.39 -7.79 -13.09
C ALA A 112 4.11 -6.56 -13.98
N GLY A 113 4.70 -5.40 -13.66
CA GLY A 113 4.47 -4.14 -14.36
C GLY A 113 3.14 -3.48 -13.99
N ASP A 114 2.54 -3.86 -12.86
CA ASP A 114 1.33 -3.20 -12.38
C ASP A 114 1.69 -1.79 -11.88
N ASP A 115 0.87 -0.80 -12.24
CA ASP A 115 1.13 0.60 -11.88
C ASP A 115 0.08 1.16 -10.92
N TRP A 116 0.57 1.99 -10.00
CA TRP A 116 -0.24 2.85 -9.16
C TRP A 116 -0.46 4.16 -9.91
N ALA A 117 -1.39 4.13 -10.87
CA ALA A 117 -1.97 5.33 -11.43
C ALA A 117 -3.32 5.56 -10.73
N PRO A 118 -3.45 6.59 -9.85
CA PRO A 118 -4.78 7.07 -9.51
C PRO A 118 -5.41 7.60 -10.81
N ALA A 119 -6.55 7.03 -11.22
CA ALA A 119 -7.28 7.47 -12.41
C ALA A 119 -7.70 8.95 -12.35
#